data_AF-A0A258K4M5-F1
#
_entry.id   AF-A0A258K4M5-F1
#
_cell.length_a   1.000
_cell.length_b   1.000
_cell.length_c   1.000
_cell.angle_alpha   90.00
_cell.angle_beta   90.00
_cell.angle_gamma   90.00
#
_symmetry.space_group_name_H-M   'P 1'
#
loop_
_entity.id
_entity.type
_entity.pdbx_description
1 polymer ?
#
loop_
_entity_poly.entity_id
_entity_poly.type
_entity_poly.pdbx_seq_one_letter_code
_entity_poly.pdbx_strand_id
1 'polypeptide(L)'
;MSERLARFAATLEGLKGRSRGRALEPRIGHDFASNDYLALSGSSRMRDALAAAMARGAAVGSGGSRLLRGNDPEHEALEREAAAFFGAQACLFFASGFDANLALFSTLPRRGDLIVHDTLIHASVHAGMQAGKADVADGGHNDAQKVEDTIRAWRGAGGKGMPFIAVESIYSMDGDAAPLADLIAIAERHDGFLVVDEAHATGVCGPDGRGLAADLEGREALICVHTCGKAL
;
A
#
# COMPACT_ATOMS: atom_id res chain seq x y z
N MET A 1 -8.25 40.42 -1.72
CA MET A 1 -8.31 39.02 -2.19
C MET A 1 -9.47 38.91 -3.18
N SER A 2 -9.27 38.31 -4.35
CA SER A 2 -10.39 38.13 -5.32
C SER A 2 -11.54 37.37 -4.67
N GLU A 3 -12.78 37.68 -5.03
CA GLU A 3 -13.98 36.96 -4.58
C GLU A 3 -13.88 35.44 -4.86
N ARG A 4 -13.18 35.05 -5.94
CA ARG A 4 -12.88 33.65 -6.27
C ARG A 4 -11.98 32.95 -5.23
N LEU A 5 -11.07 33.69 -4.60
CA LEU A 5 -10.18 33.18 -3.57
C LEU A 5 -10.80 33.25 -2.17
N ALA A 6 -11.75 34.17 -1.95
CA ALA A 6 -12.42 34.35 -0.66
C ALA A 6 -13.11 33.06 -0.17
N ARG A 7 -13.72 32.29 -1.08
CA ARG A 7 -14.35 31.00 -0.74
C ARG A 7 -13.34 30.00 -0.14
N PHE A 8 -12.13 29.93 -0.70
CA PHE A 8 -11.11 29.00 -0.22
C PHE A 8 -10.53 29.45 1.11
N ALA A 9 -10.34 30.76 1.30
CA ALA A 9 -9.92 31.32 2.57
C ALA A 9 -10.96 31.03 3.67
N ALA A 10 -12.25 31.18 3.38
CA ALA A 10 -13.32 30.83 4.32
C ALA A 10 -13.30 29.33 4.69
N THR A 11 -13.04 28.44 3.72
CA THR A 11 -12.86 27.00 4.01
C THR A 11 -11.64 26.76 4.91
N LEU A 12 -10.50 27.41 4.65
CA LEU A 12 -9.29 27.28 5.46
C LEU A 12 -9.51 27.79 6.89
N GLU A 13 -10.17 28.93 7.07
CA GLU A 13 -10.53 29.44 8.39
C GLU A 13 -11.50 28.50 9.12
N GLY A 14 -12.47 27.92 8.41
CA GLY A 14 -13.34 26.89 8.97
C GLY A 14 -12.62 25.59 9.35
N LEU A 15 -11.52 25.23 8.68
CA LEU A 15 -10.66 24.12 9.09
C LEU A 15 -9.83 24.49 10.33
N LYS A 16 -9.24 25.69 10.37
CA LYS A 16 -8.48 26.19 11.53
C LYS A 16 -9.36 26.26 12.78
N GLY A 17 -10.57 26.79 12.68
CA GLY A 17 -11.53 26.87 13.79
C GLY A 17 -11.97 25.52 14.34
N ARG A 18 -11.75 24.43 13.59
CA ARG A 18 -12.00 23.04 14.03
C ARG A 18 -10.71 22.29 14.40
N SER A 19 -9.59 22.99 14.52
CA SER A 19 -8.25 22.40 14.75
C SER A 19 -7.84 21.38 13.68
N ARG A 20 -8.30 21.57 12.44
CA ARG A 20 -7.98 20.74 11.27
C ARG A 20 -7.15 21.50 10.23
N GLY A 21 -6.76 22.73 10.53
CA GLY A 21 -5.80 23.47 9.71
C GLY A 21 -4.44 22.79 9.78
N ARG A 22 -3.81 22.56 8.63
CA ARG A 22 -2.45 22.02 8.53
C ARG A 22 -1.55 23.05 7.85
N ALA A 23 -0.31 23.12 8.29
CA ALA A 23 0.74 23.92 7.67
C ALA A 23 2.00 23.06 7.56
N LEU A 24 2.89 23.40 6.62
CA LEU A 24 4.21 22.79 6.55
C LEU A 24 5.09 23.42 7.62
N GLU A 25 5.75 22.58 8.41
CA GLU A 25 6.64 23.02 9.48
C GLU A 25 8.06 22.48 9.25
N PRO A 26 9.11 23.27 9.50
CA PRO A 26 10.47 22.76 9.50
C PRO A 26 10.65 21.66 10.55
N ARG A 27 11.56 20.71 10.28
CA ARG A 27 11.92 19.68 11.26
C ARG A 27 12.67 20.33 12.44
N ILE A 28 12.05 20.32 13.62
CA ILE A 28 12.61 20.85 14.87
C ILE A 28 12.32 19.89 16.03
N GLY A 29 13.21 19.84 17.03
CA GLY A 29 13.01 19.04 18.23
C GLY A 29 13.22 17.53 18.03
N HIS A 30 12.62 16.74 18.92
CA HIS A 30 12.62 15.29 18.84
C HIS A 30 11.46 14.79 17.97
N ASP A 31 11.74 13.80 17.13
CA ASP A 31 10.77 13.24 16.22
C ASP A 31 10.00 12.08 16.88
N PHE A 32 8.70 12.27 17.03
CA PHE A 32 7.74 11.28 17.54
C PHE A 32 6.60 11.02 16.54
N ALA A 33 6.74 11.48 15.30
CA ALA A 33 5.66 11.49 14.33
C ALA A 33 6.06 10.96 12.95
N SER A 34 7.35 10.81 12.65
CA SER A 34 7.77 10.19 11.40
C SER A 34 7.51 8.69 11.38
N ASN A 35 7.46 8.17 10.15
CA ASN A 35 7.37 6.74 9.89
C ASN A 35 8.75 6.11 9.62
N ASP A 36 9.86 6.80 9.93
CA ASP A 36 11.23 6.27 9.80
C ASP A 36 11.55 5.35 10.98
N TYR A 37 10.78 4.26 11.11
CA TYR A 37 10.74 3.41 12.31
C TYR A 37 12.11 2.79 12.66
N LEU A 38 12.95 2.55 11.66
CA LEU A 38 14.29 1.97 11.82
C LEU A 38 15.40 3.03 11.75
N ALA A 39 15.05 4.31 11.62
CA ALA A 39 15.98 5.42 11.44
C ALA A 39 16.96 5.21 10.26
N LEU A 40 16.53 4.53 9.18
CA LEU A 40 17.40 4.23 8.05
C LEU A 40 17.77 5.49 7.27
N SER A 41 16.95 6.54 7.33
CA SER A 41 17.26 7.82 6.66
C SER A 41 18.55 8.47 7.17
N GLY A 42 18.94 8.19 8.42
CA GLY A 42 20.19 8.67 9.04
C GLY A 42 21.37 7.69 8.97
N SER A 43 21.15 6.48 8.43
CA SER A 43 22.10 5.38 8.50
C SER A 43 23.40 5.66 7.72
N SER A 44 24.56 5.47 8.35
CA SER A 44 25.85 5.50 7.64
C SER A 44 25.97 4.38 6.62
N ARG A 45 25.49 3.18 6.95
CA ARG A 45 25.49 2.02 6.05
C ARG A 45 24.73 2.31 4.75
N MET A 46 23.57 2.98 4.84
CA MET A 46 22.80 3.36 3.64
C MET A 46 23.53 4.43 2.82
N ARG A 47 24.12 5.43 3.48
CA ARG A 47 24.95 6.44 2.80
C ARG A 47 26.13 5.83 2.06
N ASP A 48 26.83 4.89 2.68
CA ASP A 48 27.98 4.21 2.08
C ASP A 48 27.55 3.33 0.90
N ALA A 49 26.41 2.64 1.01
CA ALA A 49 25.86 1.84 -0.08
C ALA A 49 25.50 2.71 -1.31
N LEU A 50 24.85 3.85 -1.08
CA LEU A 50 24.54 4.84 -2.12
C LEU A 50 25.82 5.39 -2.78
N ALA A 51 26.82 5.77 -1.97
CA ALA A 51 28.10 6.26 -2.47
C ALA A 51 28.82 5.21 -3.33
N ALA A 52 28.81 3.95 -2.89
CA ALA A 52 29.39 2.84 -3.63
C ALA A 52 28.65 2.57 -4.95
N ALA A 53 27.31 2.64 -4.96
CA ALA A 53 26.52 2.48 -6.18
C ALA A 53 26.85 3.58 -7.20
N MET A 54 26.91 4.84 -6.77
CA MET A 54 27.33 5.96 -7.63
C MET A 54 28.76 5.77 -8.16
N ALA A 55 29.70 5.32 -7.32
CA ALA A 55 31.08 5.07 -7.74
C ALA A 55 31.20 3.94 -8.78
N ARG A 56 30.26 2.97 -8.78
CA ARG A 56 30.16 1.91 -9.80
C ARG A 56 29.44 2.37 -11.08
N GLY A 57 28.95 3.60 -11.13
CA GLY A 57 28.31 4.18 -12.30
C GLY A 57 26.79 3.98 -12.36
N ALA A 58 26.12 3.68 -11.24
CA ALA A 58 24.67 3.66 -11.21
C ALA A 58 24.09 5.01 -11.69
N ALA A 59 23.07 4.94 -12.55
CA ALA A 59 22.46 6.14 -13.11
C ALA A 59 21.74 6.93 -12.01
N VAL A 60 21.95 8.25 -11.97
CA VAL A 60 21.27 9.15 -11.01
C VAL A 60 19.78 9.30 -11.34
N GLY A 61 19.39 9.04 -12.58
CA GLY A 61 17.99 9.04 -13.01
C GLY A 61 17.80 8.20 -14.25
N SER A 62 16.59 7.68 -14.43
CA SER A 62 16.25 6.76 -15.53
C SER A 62 16.11 7.45 -16.89
N GLY A 63 15.85 8.76 -16.92
CA GLY A 63 15.62 9.52 -18.15
C GLY A 63 14.36 9.13 -18.94
N GLY A 64 13.52 8.23 -18.40
CA GLY A 64 12.31 7.74 -19.07
C GLY A 64 11.50 6.77 -18.22
N SER A 65 10.35 6.33 -18.75
CA SER A 65 9.54 5.29 -18.13
C SER A 65 10.16 3.90 -18.29
N ARG A 66 9.76 2.95 -17.43
CA ARG A 66 10.19 1.55 -17.48
C ARG A 66 9.91 0.91 -18.84
N LEU A 67 8.76 1.18 -19.46
CA LEU A 67 8.40 0.64 -20.78
C LEU A 67 9.19 1.22 -21.96
N LEU A 68 9.92 2.32 -21.75
CA LEU A 68 10.76 2.94 -22.78
C LEU A 68 12.23 2.71 -22.45
N ARG A 69 13.01 3.77 -22.27
CA ARG A 69 14.46 3.69 -22.01
C ARG A 69 14.82 3.76 -20.52
N GLY A 70 13.84 3.78 -19.62
CA GLY A 70 14.06 3.97 -18.20
C GLY A 70 14.16 2.70 -17.35
N ASN A 71 14.03 1.51 -17.93
CA ASN A 71 14.24 0.25 -17.20
C ASN A 71 15.74 -0.06 -17.10
N ASP A 72 16.36 0.45 -16.04
CA ASP A 72 17.76 0.17 -15.71
C ASP A 72 17.91 -1.23 -15.07
N PRO A 73 19.01 -1.98 -15.35
CA PRO A 73 19.30 -3.27 -14.71
C PRO A 73 19.23 -3.28 -13.19
N GLU A 74 19.52 -2.15 -12.52
CA GLU A 74 19.41 -2.02 -11.06
C GLU A 74 17.94 -2.17 -10.58
N HIS A 75 16.95 -1.74 -11.37
CA HIS A 75 15.54 -1.94 -11.02
C HIS A 75 15.16 -3.43 -11.05
N GLU A 76 15.61 -4.16 -12.08
CA GLU A 76 15.32 -5.59 -12.19
C GLU A 76 16.07 -6.40 -11.12
N ALA A 77 17.28 -5.97 -10.76
CA ALA A 77 18.04 -6.57 -9.66
C ALA A 77 17.30 -6.38 -8.33
N LEU A 78 16.85 -5.15 -8.05
CA LEU A 78 16.04 -4.83 -6.88
C LEU A 78 14.74 -5.65 -6.83
N GLU A 79 14.02 -5.77 -7.95
CA GLU A 79 12.77 -6.53 -8.02
C GLU A 79 12.99 -8.03 -7.80
N ARG A 80 14.07 -8.60 -8.32
CA ARG A 80 14.45 -10.00 -8.05
C ARG A 80 14.83 -10.21 -6.58
N GLU A 81 15.62 -9.30 -6.01
CA GLU A 81 16.03 -9.38 -4.60
C GLU A 81 14.82 -9.23 -3.67
N ALA A 82 13.92 -8.29 -3.96
CA ALA A 82 12.69 -8.10 -3.21
C ALA A 82 11.77 -9.31 -3.31
N ALA A 83 11.56 -9.87 -4.52
CA ALA A 83 10.76 -11.09 -4.69
C ALA A 83 11.32 -12.25 -3.85
N ALA A 84 12.65 -12.43 -3.88
CA ALA A 84 13.32 -13.46 -3.07
C ALA A 84 13.21 -13.20 -1.55
N PHE A 85 13.35 -11.94 -1.13
CA PHE A 85 13.26 -11.54 0.28
C PHE A 85 11.85 -11.74 0.84
N PHE A 86 10.82 -11.28 0.12
CA PHE A 86 9.44 -11.41 0.57
C PHE A 86 8.85 -12.81 0.31
N GLY A 87 9.46 -13.64 -0.55
CA GLY A 87 8.95 -14.98 -0.86
C GLY A 87 7.88 -14.98 -1.96
N ALA A 88 7.81 -13.90 -2.74
CA ALA A 88 6.89 -13.76 -3.87
C ALA A 88 7.53 -14.29 -5.17
N GLN A 89 6.69 -14.70 -6.12
CA GLN A 89 7.15 -15.13 -7.44
C GLN A 89 7.71 -13.98 -8.29
N ALA A 90 7.23 -12.76 -8.05
CA ALA A 90 7.67 -11.54 -8.72
C ALA A 90 7.39 -10.32 -7.83
N CYS A 91 8.14 -9.24 -8.06
CA CYS A 91 7.92 -7.94 -7.44
C CYS A 91 7.99 -6.86 -8.53
N LEU A 92 7.25 -5.77 -8.36
CA LEU A 92 7.26 -4.62 -9.26
C LEU A 92 7.36 -3.35 -8.45
N PHE A 93 8.38 -2.53 -8.71
CA PHE A 93 8.58 -1.28 -8.00
C PHE A 93 7.83 -0.11 -8.65
N PHE A 94 7.16 0.67 -7.80
CA PHE A 94 6.52 1.95 -8.13
C PHE A 94 7.23 3.08 -7.41
N ALA A 95 7.00 4.32 -7.84
CA ALA A 95 7.60 5.51 -7.23
C ALA A 95 7.15 5.71 -5.76
N SER A 96 5.99 5.18 -5.38
CA SER A 96 5.48 5.21 -4.02
C SER A 96 4.52 4.04 -3.76
N GLY A 97 4.32 3.69 -2.48
CA GLY A 97 3.25 2.77 -2.08
C GLY A 97 1.83 3.28 -2.40
N PHE A 98 1.68 4.60 -2.56
CA PHE A 98 0.43 5.19 -3.05
C PHE A 98 0.19 4.79 -4.51
N ASP A 99 1.18 4.97 -5.37
CA ASP A 99 1.09 4.63 -6.80
C ASP A 99 0.94 3.12 -7.01
N ALA A 100 1.58 2.29 -6.17
CA ALA A 100 1.41 0.84 -6.20
C ALA A 100 -0.04 0.44 -5.95
N ASN A 101 -0.65 0.94 -4.87
CA ASN A 101 -2.06 0.71 -4.57
C ASN A 101 -2.99 1.23 -5.67
N LEU A 102 -2.76 2.47 -6.14
CA LEU A 102 -3.53 3.06 -7.23
C LEU A 102 -3.48 2.17 -8.49
N ALA A 103 -2.29 1.74 -8.89
CA ALA A 103 -2.10 0.87 -10.05
C ALA A 103 -2.77 -0.49 -9.85
N LEU A 104 -2.58 -1.13 -8.70
CA LEU A 104 -3.16 -2.43 -8.38
C LEU A 104 -4.68 -2.41 -8.50
N PHE A 105 -5.36 -1.54 -7.75
CA PHE A 105 -6.82 -1.53 -7.67
C PHE A 105 -7.51 -0.94 -8.90
N SER A 106 -6.80 -0.12 -9.70
CA SER A 106 -7.34 0.39 -10.95
C SER A 106 -7.16 -0.56 -12.15
N THR A 107 -6.31 -1.59 -12.04
CA THR A 107 -5.95 -2.45 -13.18
C THR A 107 -6.18 -3.95 -12.98
N LEU A 108 -5.91 -4.51 -11.79
CA LEU A 108 -6.06 -5.96 -11.57
C LEU A 108 -7.53 -6.35 -11.43
N PRO A 109 -8.34 -5.77 -10.51
CA PRO A 109 -9.77 -6.03 -10.47
C PRO A 109 -10.45 -5.41 -11.70
N ARG A 110 -11.27 -6.21 -12.39
CA ARG A 110 -11.93 -5.81 -13.64
C ARG A 110 -13.44 -5.71 -13.46
N ARG A 111 -14.11 -5.26 -14.51
CA ARG A 111 -15.57 -5.24 -14.54
C ARG A 111 -16.11 -6.66 -14.34
N GLY A 112 -17.01 -6.81 -13.37
CA GLY A 112 -17.60 -8.09 -12.99
C GLY A 112 -16.89 -8.78 -11.84
N ASP A 113 -15.75 -8.25 -11.39
CA ASP A 113 -15.10 -8.60 -10.11
C ASP A 113 -15.66 -7.73 -8.98
N LEU A 114 -15.36 -8.12 -7.73
CA LEU A 114 -15.75 -7.40 -6.52
C LEU A 114 -14.51 -7.06 -5.71
N ILE A 115 -14.41 -5.84 -5.21
CA ILE A 115 -13.44 -5.45 -4.17
C ILE A 115 -14.21 -5.31 -2.86
N VAL A 116 -13.81 -6.06 -1.84
CA VAL A 116 -14.31 -5.91 -0.46
C VAL A 116 -13.18 -5.33 0.38
N HIS A 117 -13.30 -4.07 0.80
CA HIS A 117 -12.24 -3.37 1.50
C HIS A 117 -12.57 -3.14 2.97
N ASP A 118 -11.53 -3.13 3.82
CA ASP A 118 -11.67 -2.66 5.21
C ASP A 118 -12.13 -1.20 5.24
N THR A 119 -12.97 -0.84 6.21
CA THR A 119 -13.52 0.52 6.35
C THR A 119 -12.44 1.58 6.58
N LEU A 120 -11.32 1.21 7.23
CA LEU A 120 -10.24 2.13 7.59
C LEU A 120 -9.05 2.08 6.63
N ILE A 121 -9.19 1.40 5.49
CA ILE A 121 -8.10 1.26 4.52
C ILE A 121 -7.58 2.59 3.98
N HIS A 122 -6.28 2.62 3.68
CA HIS A 122 -5.59 3.82 3.24
C HIS A 122 -6.21 4.48 2.00
N ALA A 123 -6.11 5.81 1.95
CA ALA A 123 -6.66 6.63 0.88
C ALA A 123 -6.15 6.28 -0.54
N SER A 124 -4.95 5.68 -0.65
CA SER A 124 -4.41 5.18 -1.92
C SER A 124 -5.27 4.07 -2.53
N VAL A 125 -5.79 3.17 -1.68
CA VAL A 125 -6.68 2.08 -2.11
C VAL A 125 -8.00 2.66 -2.58
N HIS A 126 -8.57 3.62 -1.86
CA HIS A 126 -9.75 4.35 -2.30
C HIS A 126 -9.56 5.05 -3.66
N ALA A 127 -8.41 5.69 -3.88
CA ALA A 127 -8.10 6.30 -5.18
C ALA A 127 -8.02 5.26 -6.31
N GLY A 128 -7.42 4.10 -6.04
CA GLY A 128 -7.37 2.97 -6.96
C GLY A 128 -8.75 2.42 -7.31
N MET A 129 -9.58 2.17 -6.30
CA MET A 129 -10.97 1.71 -6.48
C MET A 129 -11.80 2.71 -7.30
N GLN A 130 -11.65 4.01 -7.04
CA GLN A 130 -12.34 5.07 -7.80
C GLN A 130 -11.94 5.13 -9.28
N ALA A 131 -10.68 4.83 -9.60
CA ALA A 131 -10.19 4.78 -10.97
C ALA A 131 -10.48 3.44 -11.68
N GLY A 132 -10.79 2.39 -10.91
CA GLY A 132 -11.08 1.04 -11.36
C GLY A 132 -12.49 0.84 -11.95
N LYS A 133 -12.81 -0.42 -12.25
CA LYS A 133 -14.10 -0.82 -12.87
C LYS A 133 -14.81 -1.98 -12.17
N ALA A 134 -14.20 -2.55 -11.14
CA ALA A 134 -14.81 -3.58 -10.30
C ALA A 134 -15.91 -2.97 -9.43
N ASP A 135 -16.85 -3.80 -8.99
CA ASP A 135 -17.79 -3.40 -7.95
C ASP A 135 -17.02 -3.26 -6.62
N VAL A 136 -17.48 -2.37 -5.74
CA VAL A 136 -16.80 -2.07 -4.47
C VAL A 136 -17.80 -2.18 -3.33
N ALA A 137 -17.42 -2.88 -2.27
CA ALA A 137 -18.22 -3.03 -1.05
C ALA A 137 -17.35 -2.87 0.20
N ASP A 138 -17.98 -2.36 1.27
CA ASP A 138 -17.37 -2.21 2.58
C ASP A 138 -17.43 -3.53 3.35
N GLY A 139 -16.26 -4.04 3.74
CA GLY A 139 -16.09 -5.27 4.51
C GLY A 139 -16.25 -5.08 6.02
N GLY A 140 -16.31 -3.83 6.51
CA GLY A 140 -16.19 -3.54 7.93
C GLY A 140 -14.74 -3.60 8.41
N HIS A 141 -14.44 -2.81 9.44
CA HIS A 141 -13.11 -2.79 10.03
C HIS A 141 -12.83 -4.07 10.84
N ASN A 142 -11.80 -4.82 10.47
CA ASN A 142 -11.37 -6.05 11.13
C ASN A 142 -12.48 -7.12 11.28
N ASP A 143 -13.45 -7.13 10.35
CA ASP A 143 -14.61 -8.04 10.39
C ASP A 143 -14.57 -9.06 9.25
N ALA A 144 -13.80 -10.13 9.45
CA ALA A 144 -13.67 -11.22 8.47
C ALA A 144 -15.02 -11.89 8.15
N GLN A 145 -15.96 -11.94 9.11
CA GLN A 145 -17.28 -12.52 8.87
C GLN A 145 -18.10 -11.65 7.92
N LYS A 146 -18.11 -10.32 8.13
CA LYS A 146 -18.80 -9.39 7.24
C LYS A 146 -18.17 -9.40 5.84
N VAL A 147 -16.85 -9.54 5.72
CA VAL A 147 -16.19 -9.76 4.42
C VAL A 147 -16.76 -11.00 3.72
N GLU A 148 -16.81 -12.16 4.40
CA GLU A 148 -17.35 -13.39 3.82
C GLU A 148 -18.85 -13.26 3.46
N ASP A 149 -19.65 -12.67 4.34
CA ASP A 149 -21.08 -12.44 4.10
C ASP A 149 -21.32 -11.54 2.88
N THR A 150 -20.48 -10.52 2.70
CA THR A 150 -20.52 -9.61 1.55
C THR A 150 -20.23 -10.34 0.25
N ILE A 151 -19.19 -11.20 0.24
CA ILE A 151 -18.86 -12.03 -0.91
C ILE A 151 -19.99 -13.01 -1.22
N ARG A 152 -20.55 -13.69 -0.21
CA ARG A 152 -21.67 -14.63 -0.37
C ARG A 152 -22.92 -13.94 -0.92
N ALA A 153 -23.26 -12.75 -0.43
CA ALA A 153 -24.39 -11.98 -0.92
C ALA A 153 -24.20 -11.59 -2.40
N TRP A 154 -23.01 -11.12 -2.78
CA TRP A 154 -22.67 -10.80 -4.16
C TRP A 154 -22.74 -12.02 -5.08
N ARG A 155 -22.24 -13.18 -4.63
CA ARG A 155 -22.39 -14.47 -5.34
C ARG A 155 -23.86 -14.83 -5.52
N GLY A 156 -24.66 -14.73 -4.46
CA GLY A 156 -26.11 -14.99 -4.49
C GLY A 156 -26.88 -14.07 -5.44
N ALA A 157 -26.40 -12.84 -5.64
CA ALA A 157 -26.93 -11.88 -6.61
C ALA A 157 -26.46 -12.14 -8.06
N GLY A 158 -25.69 -13.20 -8.31
CA GLY A 158 -25.21 -13.59 -9.64
C GLY A 158 -23.80 -13.10 -9.98
N GLY A 159 -23.02 -12.64 -9.00
CA GLY A 159 -21.62 -12.27 -9.18
C GLY A 159 -20.73 -13.46 -9.59
N LYS A 160 -20.04 -13.34 -10.73
CA LYS A 160 -19.24 -14.43 -11.34
C LYS A 160 -17.74 -14.17 -11.44
N GLY A 161 -17.28 -12.94 -11.21
CA GLY A 161 -15.84 -12.62 -11.25
C GLY A 161 -15.08 -13.09 -10.02
N MET A 162 -13.93 -12.49 -9.73
CA MET A 162 -13.11 -12.81 -8.55
C MET A 162 -13.33 -11.75 -7.44
N PRO A 163 -13.44 -12.14 -6.16
CA PRO A 163 -13.40 -11.18 -5.06
C PRO A 163 -11.94 -10.83 -4.72
N PHE A 164 -11.69 -9.54 -4.51
CA PHE A 164 -10.44 -8.99 -4.01
C PHE A 164 -10.71 -8.42 -2.62
N ILE A 165 -10.18 -9.07 -1.59
CA ILE A 165 -10.25 -8.59 -0.21
C ILE A 165 -9.08 -7.63 -0.01
N ALA A 166 -9.34 -6.39 0.41
CA ALA A 166 -8.32 -5.37 0.59
C ALA A 166 -8.22 -4.92 2.05
N VAL A 167 -7.05 -5.07 2.67
CA VAL A 167 -6.80 -4.71 4.08
C VAL A 167 -5.42 -4.10 4.27
N GLU A 168 -5.22 -3.38 5.38
CA GLU A 168 -3.88 -3.09 5.90
C GLU A 168 -3.49 -4.19 6.90
N SER A 169 -2.24 -4.64 6.86
CA SER A 169 -1.70 -5.55 7.88
C SER A 169 -1.71 -4.91 9.27
N ILE A 170 -1.31 -3.63 9.35
CA ILE A 170 -1.37 -2.76 10.52
C ILE A 170 -1.99 -1.43 10.10
N TYR A 171 -3.10 -1.04 10.74
CA TYR A 171 -3.79 0.19 10.41
C TYR A 171 -3.09 1.41 11.03
N SER A 172 -2.75 2.37 10.17
CA SER A 172 -1.88 3.52 10.52
C SER A 172 -2.28 4.35 11.75
N MET A 173 -3.59 4.48 12.00
CA MET A 173 -4.12 5.38 13.02
C MET A 173 -4.27 4.72 14.39
N ASP A 174 -4.76 3.48 14.40
CA ASP A 174 -5.11 2.75 15.63
C ASP A 174 -4.04 1.72 16.02
N GLY A 175 -3.18 1.32 15.07
CA GLY A 175 -2.06 0.39 15.29
C GLY A 175 -2.49 -1.06 15.52
N ASP A 176 -3.75 -1.39 15.27
CA ASP A 176 -4.28 -2.74 15.33
C ASP A 176 -4.04 -3.50 14.00
N ALA A 177 -4.15 -4.83 14.07
CA ALA A 177 -3.74 -5.73 13.01
C ALA A 177 -4.93 -6.49 12.40
N ALA A 178 -4.89 -6.69 11.08
CA ALA A 178 -5.92 -7.45 10.37
C ALA A 178 -5.88 -8.96 10.67
N PRO A 179 -7.02 -9.67 10.66
CA PRO A 179 -7.10 -11.11 10.83
C PRO A 179 -6.67 -11.85 9.54
N LEU A 180 -5.40 -11.71 9.13
CA LEU A 180 -4.90 -12.15 7.82
C LEU A 180 -5.13 -13.65 7.53
N ALA A 181 -5.01 -14.51 8.54
CA ALA A 181 -5.23 -15.95 8.41
C ALA A 181 -6.68 -16.30 8.05
N ASP A 182 -7.65 -15.59 8.61
CA ASP A 182 -9.07 -15.79 8.30
C ASP A 182 -9.38 -15.26 6.90
N LEU A 183 -8.84 -14.08 6.57
CA LEU A 183 -9.09 -13.41 5.29
C LEU A 183 -8.50 -14.17 4.09
N ILE A 184 -7.29 -14.73 4.22
CA ILE A 184 -6.71 -15.54 3.13
C ILE A 184 -7.51 -16.83 2.92
N ALA A 185 -8.00 -17.45 4.01
CA ALA A 185 -8.84 -18.62 3.93
C ALA A 185 -10.20 -18.30 3.26
N ILE A 186 -10.75 -17.10 3.48
CA ILE A 186 -11.96 -16.63 2.78
C ILE A 186 -11.66 -16.41 1.29
N ALA A 187 -10.55 -15.73 0.95
CA ALA A 187 -10.16 -15.50 -0.44
C ALA A 187 -10.03 -16.82 -1.22
N GLU A 188 -9.31 -17.80 -0.66
CA GLU A 188 -9.12 -19.12 -1.27
C GLU A 188 -10.46 -19.88 -1.44
N ARG A 189 -11.36 -19.84 -0.44
CA ARG A 189 -12.69 -20.48 -0.53
C ARG A 189 -13.58 -19.91 -1.64
N HIS A 190 -13.33 -18.68 -2.05
CA HIS A 190 -14.16 -17.95 -3.00
C HIS A 190 -13.47 -17.68 -4.35
N ASP A 191 -12.38 -18.39 -4.63
CA ASP A 191 -11.55 -18.25 -5.83
C ASP A 191 -11.12 -16.79 -6.06
N GLY A 192 -10.72 -16.12 -4.98
CA GLY A 192 -10.35 -14.71 -4.94
C GLY A 192 -8.93 -14.44 -4.47
N PHE A 193 -8.65 -13.17 -4.23
CA PHE A 193 -7.36 -12.67 -3.76
C PHE A 193 -7.50 -11.92 -2.45
N LEU A 194 -6.50 -12.04 -1.59
CA LEU A 194 -6.24 -11.14 -0.47
C LEU A 194 -5.11 -10.19 -0.88
N VAL A 195 -5.42 -8.89 -0.84
CA VAL A 195 -4.47 -7.80 -1.03
C VAL A 195 -4.15 -7.18 0.32
N VAL A 196 -2.90 -7.27 0.75
CA VAL A 196 -2.43 -6.76 2.05
C VAL A 196 -1.49 -5.58 1.84
N ASP A 197 -1.83 -4.41 2.39
CA ASP A 197 -0.89 -3.31 2.52
C ASP A 197 -0.01 -3.52 3.77
N GLU A 198 1.27 -3.76 3.53
CA GLU A 198 2.32 -4.02 4.53
C GLU A 198 3.12 -2.77 4.87
N ALA A 199 2.64 -1.57 4.52
CA ALA A 199 3.44 -0.36 4.68
C ALA A 199 3.84 -0.06 6.13
N HIS A 200 2.99 -0.37 7.11
CA HIS A 200 3.29 -0.16 8.54
C HIS A 200 3.94 -1.36 9.25
N ALA A 201 4.09 -2.49 8.56
CA ALA A 201 4.63 -3.73 9.13
C ALA A 201 5.98 -4.14 8.51
N THR A 202 6.20 -3.84 7.22
CA THR A 202 7.48 -4.08 6.54
C THR A 202 8.63 -3.44 7.32
N GLY A 203 9.69 -4.20 7.54
CA GLY A 203 10.90 -3.81 8.29
C GLY A 203 10.79 -3.98 9.81
N VAL A 204 9.59 -4.00 10.38
CA VAL A 204 9.38 -3.96 11.85
C VAL A 204 8.59 -5.15 12.40
N CYS A 205 7.88 -5.88 11.54
CA CYS A 205 7.05 -7.02 11.92
C CYS A 205 7.39 -8.27 11.12
N GLY A 206 7.01 -9.43 11.67
CA GLY A 206 7.24 -10.73 11.05
C GLY A 206 8.70 -11.19 11.08
N PRO A 207 8.96 -12.44 10.63
CA PRO A 207 10.30 -12.98 10.52
C PRO A 207 11.16 -12.10 9.59
N ASP A 208 12.37 -11.78 10.04
CA ASP A 208 13.34 -10.94 9.32
C ASP A 208 12.82 -9.55 8.89
N GLY A 209 11.71 -9.06 9.47
CA GLY A 209 11.07 -7.80 9.08
C GLY A 209 10.30 -7.87 7.75
N ARG A 210 9.84 -9.05 7.34
CA ARG A 210 9.13 -9.23 6.06
C ARG A 210 7.68 -8.72 6.05
N GLY A 211 7.11 -8.41 7.21
CA GLY A 211 5.71 -8.04 7.35
C GLY A 211 4.86 -9.11 8.04
N LEU A 212 3.61 -8.79 8.37
CA LEU A 212 2.72 -9.73 9.08
C LEU A 212 2.18 -10.85 8.18
N ALA A 213 2.14 -10.63 6.87
CA ALA A 213 1.75 -11.61 5.88
C ALA A 213 2.87 -12.61 5.53
N ALA A 214 4.06 -12.50 6.13
CA ALA A 214 5.23 -13.31 5.75
C ALA A 214 4.98 -14.83 5.77
N ASP A 215 4.17 -15.33 6.72
CA ASP A 215 3.83 -16.76 6.82
C ASP A 215 2.80 -17.21 5.76
N LEU A 216 2.21 -16.27 5.02
CA LEU A 216 1.25 -16.49 3.95
C LEU A 216 1.89 -16.40 2.56
N GLU A 217 3.12 -15.92 2.48
CA GLU A 217 3.84 -15.73 1.22
C GLU A 217 4.03 -17.03 0.45
N GLY A 218 3.95 -16.93 -0.88
CA GLY A 218 3.93 -18.07 -1.79
C GLY A 218 2.55 -18.68 -2.04
N ARG A 219 1.50 -18.23 -1.36
CA ARG A 219 0.11 -18.57 -1.72
C ARG A 219 -0.33 -17.81 -2.97
N GLU A 220 -0.96 -18.52 -3.91
CA GLU A 220 -1.43 -17.92 -5.18
C GLU A 220 -2.48 -16.80 -4.97
N ALA A 221 -3.25 -16.89 -3.87
CA ALA A 221 -4.29 -15.92 -3.54
C ALA A 221 -3.76 -14.65 -2.85
N LEU A 222 -2.45 -14.53 -2.57
CA LEU A 222 -1.90 -13.39 -1.83
C LEU A 222 -1.23 -12.37 -2.77
N ILE A 223 -1.52 -11.08 -2.53
CA ILE A 223 -0.81 -9.95 -3.13
C ILE A 223 -0.43 -8.97 -2.02
N CYS A 224 0.86 -8.74 -1.80
CA CYS A 224 1.34 -7.79 -0.80
C CYS A 224 1.83 -6.48 -1.44
N VAL A 225 1.52 -5.36 -0.79
CA VAL A 225 2.04 -4.03 -1.14
C VAL A 225 2.97 -3.57 -0.02
N HIS A 226 4.27 -3.43 -0.33
CA HIS A 226 5.28 -2.93 0.59
C HIS A 226 5.65 -1.48 0.25
N THR A 227 6.28 -0.75 1.18
CA THR A 227 6.78 0.61 0.94
C THR A 227 8.22 0.79 1.40
N CYS A 228 8.99 1.57 0.63
CA CYS A 228 10.33 2.07 0.99
C CYS A 228 10.31 3.56 1.38
N GLY A 229 9.18 4.02 1.93
CA GLY A 229 9.00 5.39 2.43
C GLY A 229 8.72 5.45 3.93
N LYS A 230 8.99 4.37 4.66
CA LYS A 230 8.71 4.24 6.10
C LYS A 230 9.90 3.55 6.79
N ALA A 231 9.78 2.29 7.19
CA ALA A 231 10.87 1.55 7.84
C ALA A 231 12.05 1.26 6.89
N LEU A 232 11.74 0.99 5.62
CA LEU A 232 12.70 0.80 4.53
C LEU A 232 12.91 2.10 3.76
#